data_AF-A0A1C6HED2-F1
#
_entry.id   AF-A0A1C6HED2-F1
#
_cell.length_a   1.000
_cell.length_b   1.000
_cell.length_c   1.000
_cell.angle_alpha   90.00
_cell.angle_beta   90.00
_cell.angle_gamma   90.00
#
_symmetry.space_group_name_H-M   'P 1'
#
loop_
_entity.id
_entity.type
_entity.pdbx_description
1 polymer ?
#
loop_
_entity_poly.entity_id
_entity_poly.type
_entity_poly.pdbx_seq_one_letter_code
_entity_poly.pdbx_strand_id
1 'polypeptide(L)'
;MIPSGWPSSPCGSSAARQGIEKLCLFFHSLGMPITFDELGAKAKDIPDMVAHRAEKPGGFPFGGFVKIQPADMEAILRLAAGEAQ
;
A
#
# COMPACT_ATOMS: atom_id res chain seq x y z
N MET A 1 9.74 28.02 -13.61
CA MET A 1 8.56 28.72 -13.07
C MET A 1 7.72 27.70 -12.31
N ILE A 2 7.70 27.79 -10.98
CA ILE A 2 6.88 26.94 -10.11
C ILE A 2 5.58 27.73 -9.88
N PRO A 3 4.39 27.16 -10.15
CA PRO A 3 3.14 27.90 -10.03
C PRO A 3 2.88 28.38 -8.60
N SER A 4 2.40 29.62 -8.48
CA SER A 4 2.29 30.47 -7.28
C SER A 4 1.31 29.98 -6.20
N GLY A 5 0.86 28.72 -6.24
CA GLY A 5 -0.06 28.10 -5.29
C GLY A 5 0.55 26.91 -4.53
N TRP A 6 1.83 26.59 -4.75
CA TRP A 6 2.46 25.49 -4.03
C TRP A 6 2.80 25.92 -2.59
N PRO A 7 2.29 25.24 -1.55
CA PRO A 7 2.59 25.61 -0.17
C PRO A 7 4.09 25.54 0.09
N SER A 8 4.65 26.66 0.53
CA SER A 8 6.05 26.81 0.90
C SER A 8 6.27 26.34 2.34
N SER A 9 6.27 25.02 2.61
CA SER A 9 6.60 24.46 3.93
C SER A 9 6.84 22.94 3.91
N PRO A 10 7.52 22.36 4.93
CA PRO A 10 8.70 21.52 4.75
C PRO A 10 8.41 20.03 4.60
N CYS A 11 9.43 19.33 4.09
CA CYS A 11 9.64 17.88 4.21
C CYS A 11 8.62 17.02 3.47
N GLY A 12 9.08 16.32 2.41
CA GLY A 12 8.27 15.48 1.54
C GLY A 12 7.43 14.37 2.22
N SER A 13 7.63 14.10 3.51
CA SER A 13 6.83 13.12 4.26
C SER A 13 5.40 13.56 4.56
N SER A 14 5.15 14.86 4.85
CA SER A 14 3.81 15.35 5.20
C SER A 14 2.88 15.41 3.99
N ALA A 15 3.42 15.81 2.83
CA ALA A 15 2.69 15.82 1.56
C ALA A 15 2.43 14.40 1.04
N ALA A 16 3.40 13.48 1.18
CA ALA A 16 3.21 12.08 0.80
C ALA A 16 2.10 11.41 1.63
N ARG A 17 2.05 11.67 2.94
CA ARG A 17 1.02 11.10 3.82
C ARG A 17 -0.39 11.61 3.49
N GLN A 18 -0.52 12.92 3.22
CA GLN A 18 -1.77 13.50 2.71
C GLN A 18 -2.18 12.90 1.36
N GLY A 19 -1.22 12.64 0.48
CA GLY A 19 -1.47 11.96 -0.79
C GLY A 19 -2.07 10.56 -0.62
N ILE A 20 -1.51 9.76 0.29
CA ILE A 20 -2.02 8.41 0.62
C ILE A 20 -3.46 8.51 1.14
N GLU A 21 -3.72 9.42 2.09
CA GLU A 21 -5.05 9.60 2.68
C GLU A 21 -6.11 9.96 1.63
N LYS A 22 -5.81 10.95 0.77
CA LYS A 22 -6.74 11.37 -0.29
C LYS A 22 -6.99 10.27 -1.32
N LEU A 23 -5.98 9.45 -1.63
CA LEU A 23 -6.13 8.32 -2.54
C LEU A 23 -7.03 7.23 -1.93
N CYS A 24 -6.83 6.88 -0.66
CA CYS A 24 -7.69 5.93 0.06
C CYS A 24 -9.15 6.40 0.07
N LEU A 25 -9.39 7.67 0.43
CA LEU A 25 -10.74 8.25 0.43
C LEU A 25 -11.37 8.26 -0.96
N PHE A 26 -10.60 8.50 -2.02
CA PHE A 26 -11.09 8.44 -3.39
C PHE A 26 -11.56 7.03 -3.76
N PHE A 27 -10.75 5.99 -3.51
CA PHE A 27 -11.16 4.61 -3.78
C PHE A 27 -12.39 4.21 -2.97
N HIS A 28 -12.44 4.59 -1.69
CA HIS A 28 -13.61 4.37 -0.86
C HIS A 28 -14.87 5.06 -1.41
N SER A 29 -14.74 6.29 -1.95
CA SER A 29 -15.86 7.01 -2.56
C SER A 29 -16.43 6.34 -3.82
N LEU A 30 -15.64 5.48 -4.48
CA LEU A 30 -16.10 4.65 -5.61
C LEU A 30 -16.72 3.32 -5.16
N GLY A 31 -16.84 3.07 -3.85
CA GLY A 31 -17.30 1.81 -3.29
C GLY A 31 -16.24 0.69 -3.32
N MET A 32 -14.96 1.03 -3.51
CA MET A 32 -13.89 0.05 -3.39
C MET A 32 -13.48 -0.10 -1.93
N PRO A 33 -13.28 -1.35 -1.46
CA PRO A 33 -12.84 -1.59 -0.10
C PRO A 33 -11.39 -1.14 0.08
N ILE A 34 -11.11 -0.54 1.24
CA ILE A 34 -9.79 0.00 1.58
C ILE A 34 -9.03 -0.86 2.60
N THR A 35 -9.69 -1.87 3.19
CA THR A 35 -9.09 -2.84 4.12
C THR A 35 -9.44 -4.28 3.73
N PHE A 36 -8.69 -5.25 4.25
CA PHE A 36 -8.99 -6.67 4.03
C PHE A 36 -10.25 -7.14 4.76
N ASP A 37 -10.62 -6.48 5.86
CA ASP A 37 -11.84 -6.78 6.61
C ASP A 37 -13.09 -6.54 5.74
N GLU A 38 -13.11 -5.43 5.00
CA GLU A 38 -14.18 -5.10 4.04
C GLU A 38 -14.27 -6.09 2.87
N LEU A 39 -13.18 -6.81 2.57
CA LEU A 39 -13.12 -7.85 1.53
C LEU A 39 -13.44 -9.25 2.07
N GLY A 40 -13.50 -9.44 3.39
CA GLY A 40 -13.58 -10.76 4.03
C GLY A 40 -12.29 -11.59 3.92
N ALA A 41 -11.15 -10.96 3.61
CA ALA A 41 -9.85 -11.61 3.55
C ALA A 41 -9.25 -11.73 4.96
N LYS A 42 -8.67 -12.90 5.28
CA LYS A 42 -8.14 -13.18 6.61
C LYS A 42 -6.62 -13.07 6.63
N ALA A 43 -6.06 -12.51 7.70
CA ALA A 43 -4.62 -12.39 7.87
C ALA A 43 -3.88 -13.75 7.82
N LYS A 44 -4.56 -14.83 8.19
CA LYS A 44 -4.02 -16.21 8.11
C LYS A 44 -3.65 -16.66 6.70
N ASP A 45 -4.26 -16.07 5.66
CA ASP A 45 -4.06 -16.44 4.26
C ASP A 45 -2.88 -15.67 3.63
N ILE A 46 -2.35 -14.65 4.33
CA ILE A 46 -1.19 -13.85 3.91
C ILE A 46 0.03 -14.70 3.49
N PRO A 47 0.49 -15.70 4.27
CA PRO A 47 1.64 -16.52 3.87
C PRO A 47 1.41 -17.26 2.55
N ASP A 48 0.19 -17.78 2.33
CA ASP A 48 -0.16 -18.45 1.07
C ASP A 48 -0.22 -17.45 -0.09
N MET A 49 -0.68 -16.22 0.14
CA MET A 49 -0.65 -15.14 -0.87
C MET A 49 0.77 -14.74 -1.27
N VAL A 50 1.70 -14.69 -0.32
CA VAL A 50 3.12 -14.40 -0.58
C VAL A 50 3.76 -15.55 -1.34
N ALA A 51 3.52 -16.80 -0.91
CA ALA A 51 4.01 -18.00 -1.60
C ALA A 51 3.49 -18.05 -3.05
N HIS A 52 2.19 -17.82 -3.25
CA HIS A 52 1.58 -17.81 -4.57
C HIS A 52 2.15 -16.71 -5.49
N ARG A 53 2.57 -15.57 -4.91
CA ARG A 53 3.25 -14.53 -5.67
C ARG A 53 4.65 -14.96 -6.12
N ALA A 54 5.38 -15.70 -5.29
CA ALA A 54 6.73 -16.17 -5.60
C ALA A 54 6.77 -17.12 -6.81
N GLU A 55 5.68 -17.86 -7.06
CA GLU A 55 5.57 -18.79 -8.19
C GLU A 55 5.47 -18.09 -9.55
N LYS A 56 5.06 -16.81 -9.60
CA LYS A 56 4.88 -16.08 -10.86
C LYS A 56 6.23 -15.65 -11.46
N PRO A 57 6.35 -15.55 -12.80
CA PRO A 57 7.56 -15.03 -13.43
C PRO A 57 7.89 -13.63 -12.90
N GLY A 58 9.07 -13.45 -12.31
CA GLY A 58 9.43 -12.20 -11.62
C GLY A 58 8.70 -12.00 -10.29
N GLY A 59 8.38 -13.08 -9.57
CA GLY A 59 7.66 -13.06 -8.31
C GLY A 59 8.30 -12.16 -7.26
N PHE A 60 9.61 -12.30 -7.05
CA PHE A 60 10.42 -11.43 -6.22
C PHE A 60 11.86 -11.27 -6.75
N PRO A 61 12.52 -10.13 -6.48
CA PRO A 61 11.93 -8.89 -5.97
C PRO A 61 11.09 -8.18 -7.04
N PHE A 62 9.99 -7.53 -6.63
CA PHE A 62 9.15 -6.73 -7.54
C PHE A 62 9.12 -5.26 -7.15
N GLY A 63 8.69 -4.40 -8.06
CA GLY A 63 8.62 -2.96 -7.85
C GLY A 63 9.68 -2.17 -8.63
N GLY A 64 9.29 -0.96 -9.05
CA GLY A 64 10.13 -0.05 -9.83
C GLY A 64 11.00 0.83 -8.93
N PHE A 65 10.36 1.61 -8.05
CA PHE A 65 11.02 2.60 -7.20
C PHE A 65 11.69 1.98 -5.96
N VAL A 66 11.02 1.02 -5.31
CA VAL A 66 11.56 0.20 -4.21
C VAL A 66 11.43 -1.26 -4.62
N LYS A 67 12.47 -2.06 -4.33
CA LYS A 67 12.45 -3.51 -4.53
C LYS A 67 11.83 -4.18 -3.31
N ILE A 68 10.63 -4.70 -3.48
CA ILE A 68 9.85 -5.41 -2.48
C ILE A 68 10.33 -6.87 -2.45
N GLN A 69 10.74 -7.34 -1.28
CA GLN A 69 11.05 -8.75 -0.99
C GLN A 69 9.83 -9.46 -0.37
N PRO A 70 9.85 -10.80 -0.22
CA PRO A 70 8.74 -11.55 0.40
C PRO A 70 8.35 -11.01 1.78
N ALA A 71 9.33 -10.68 2.62
CA ALA A 71 9.10 -10.12 3.95
C ALA A 71 8.41 -8.74 3.91
N ASP A 72 8.78 -7.90 2.93
CA ASP A 72 8.15 -6.58 2.74
C ASP A 72 6.70 -6.74 2.28
N MET A 73 6.43 -7.70 1.37
CA MET A 73 5.07 -7.99 0.93
C MET A 73 4.20 -8.50 2.09
N GLU A 74 4.74 -9.39 2.92
CA GLU A 74 4.05 -9.90 4.11
C GLU A 74 3.70 -8.75 5.09
N ALA A 75 4.65 -7.85 5.33
CA ALA A 75 4.43 -6.67 6.17
C ALA A 75 3.33 -5.76 5.58
N ILE A 76 3.36 -5.48 4.28
CA ILE A 76 2.34 -4.66 3.60
C ILE A 76 0.95 -5.30 3.70
N LEU A 77 0.85 -6.62 3.51
CA LEU A 77 -0.42 -7.34 3.61
C LEU A 77 -0.98 -7.31 5.04
N ARG A 78 -0.13 -7.42 6.07
CA ARG A 78 -0.56 -7.26 7.47
C ARG A 78 -1.03 -5.85 7.78
N LEU A 79 -0.38 -4.82 7.23
CA LEU A 79 -0.85 -3.45 7.36
C LEU A 79 -2.26 -3.28 6.78
N ALA A 80 -2.52 -3.87 5.60
CA ALA A 80 -3.84 -3.85 4.96
C ALA A 80 -4.91 -4.67 5.71
N ALA A 81 -4.48 -5.68 6.49
CA ALA A 81 -5.34 -6.46 7.37
C ALA A 81 -5.74 -5.74 8.67
N GLY A 82 -5.25 -4.52 8.89
CA GLY A 82 -5.50 -3.78 10.14
C GLY A 82 -4.68 -4.31 11.32
N GLU A 83 -3.69 -5.16 11.08
CA GLU A 83 -2.73 -5.64 12.10
C GLU A 83 -1.55 -4.66 12.27
N ALA A 84 -1.67 -3.45 11.72
CA ALA A 84 -0.70 -2.37 11.86
C ALA A 84 -0.79 -1.72 13.25
N GLN A 85 0.31 -1.80 14.00
CA GLN A 85 0.52 -1.14 15.29
C GLN A 85 0.70 0.38 15.14
#